data_AF-A0A9N9XPS6-F1
#
_entry.id   AF-A0A9N9XPS6-F1
#
_cell.length_a   1.000
_cell.length_b   1.000
_cell.length_c   1.000
_cell.angle_alpha   90.00
_cell.angle_beta   90.00
_cell.angle_gamma   90.00
#
_symmetry.space_group_name_H-M   'P 1'
#
loop_
_entity.id
_entity.type
_entity.pdbx_description
1 polymer ?
#
loop_
_entity_poly.entity_id
_entity_poly.type
_entity_poly.pdbx_seq_one_letter_code
_entity_poly.pdbx_strand_id
1 'polypeptide(L)'
;MISWVCIFALVLNSVFGMPSIDVQKFRTDVRDLAKELHKTCVNKANIDEGTVQNVKKGIFQNEDKLKVYLTCVWSESTVLENGKFNTKIFNDFLPSEYKDVSKKVADCFDKFSGEKSIEDRVLKMEKCRYETDPENYIMI
;
A
#
# COMPACT_ATOMS: atom_id res chain seq x y z
N MET A 1 -38.94 -7.82 -29.91
CA MET A 1 -38.40 -8.12 -28.55
C MET A 1 -37.48 -9.32 -28.71
N ILE A 2 -36.20 -9.15 -29.02
CA ILE A 2 -35.11 -9.06 -28.03
C ILE A 2 -34.12 -8.04 -28.58
N SER A 3 -34.30 -6.81 -28.10
CA SER A 3 -33.47 -5.65 -28.35
C SER A 3 -32.44 -5.58 -27.22
N TRP A 4 -31.20 -5.22 -27.54
CA TRP A 4 -30.18 -4.68 -26.62
C TRP A 4 -29.49 -5.60 -25.58
N VAL A 5 -30.00 -6.79 -25.27
CA VAL A 5 -29.42 -7.62 -24.19
C VAL A 5 -28.04 -8.23 -24.52
N CYS A 6 -27.70 -8.43 -25.80
CA CYS A 6 -26.43 -9.07 -26.18
C CYS A 6 -25.21 -8.13 -26.21
N ILE A 7 -25.41 -6.82 -26.32
CA ILE A 7 -24.28 -5.86 -26.38
C ILE A 7 -23.80 -5.52 -24.95
N PHE A 8 -24.70 -5.53 -23.97
CA PHE A 8 -24.33 -5.29 -22.56
C PHE A 8 -23.59 -6.46 -21.89
N ALA A 9 -23.67 -7.67 -22.45
CA ALA A 9 -23.00 -8.86 -21.90
C ALA A 9 -21.48 -8.93 -22.21
N LEU A 10 -20.98 -8.13 -23.16
CA LEU A 10 -19.56 -8.18 -23.57
C LEU A 10 -18.65 -7.22 -22.80
N VAL A 11 -19.20 -6.29 -22.00
CA VAL A 11 -18.40 -5.30 -21.26
C VAL A 11 -18.18 -5.68 -19.79
N LEU A 12 -18.79 -6.76 -19.29
CA LEU A 12 -18.76 -7.15 -17.88
C LEU A 12 -17.72 -8.23 -17.52
N ASN A 13 -16.82 -8.61 -18.44
CA ASN A 13 -15.78 -9.61 -18.20
C ASN A 13 -14.34 -9.10 -18.35
N SER A 14 -14.11 -7.79 -18.22
CA SER A 14 -12.75 -7.23 -18.14
C SER A 14 -12.42 -6.58 -16.80
N VAL A 15 -13.01 -7.08 -15.70
CA VAL A 15 -12.26 -7.04 -14.44
C VAL A 15 -11.16 -8.08 -14.61
N PHE A 16 -10.07 -7.66 -15.24
CA PHE A 16 -8.77 -8.29 -15.09
C PHE A 16 -8.63 -8.65 -13.62
N GLY A 17 -8.61 -9.95 -13.31
CA GLY A 17 -8.21 -10.42 -12.00
C GLY A 17 -6.82 -9.86 -11.78
N MET A 18 -6.71 -8.77 -11.01
CA MET A 18 -5.43 -8.22 -10.64
C MET A 18 -4.67 -9.35 -9.94
N PRO A 19 -3.40 -9.59 -10.29
CA PRO A 19 -2.57 -10.51 -9.53
C PRO A 19 -2.52 -9.98 -8.09
N SER A 20 -3.32 -10.56 -7.21
CA SER A 20 -3.22 -10.29 -5.79
C SER A 20 -1.97 -10.99 -5.30
N ILE A 21 -1.02 -10.23 -4.74
CA ILE A 21 0.08 -10.85 -4.02
C ILE A 21 -0.48 -11.84 -3.00
N ASP A 22 0.02 -13.07 -3.07
CA ASP A 22 -0.37 -14.10 -2.15
C ASP A 22 0.23 -13.78 -0.77
N VAL A 23 -0.58 -13.15 0.08
CA VAL A 23 -0.23 -12.82 1.47
C VAL A 23 0.21 -14.08 2.23
N GLN A 24 -0.15 -15.29 1.78
CA GLN A 24 0.31 -16.53 2.40
C GLN A 24 1.81 -16.77 2.24
N LYS A 25 2.48 -16.12 1.27
CA LYS A 25 3.93 -16.19 1.09
C LYS A 25 4.73 -15.42 2.13
N PHE A 26 4.10 -14.47 2.83
CA PHE A 26 4.72 -13.77 3.95
C PHE A 26 4.86 -14.72 5.13
N ARG A 27 5.89 -14.50 5.96
CA ARG A 27 6.03 -15.27 7.20
C ARG A 27 4.89 -14.92 8.17
N THR A 28 4.53 -15.87 9.04
CA THR A 28 3.41 -15.70 9.99
C THR A 28 3.62 -14.53 10.94
N ASP A 29 4.83 -14.34 11.46
CA ASP A 29 5.22 -13.19 12.31
C ASP A 29 4.96 -11.85 11.61
N VAL A 30 5.30 -11.75 10.32
CA VAL A 30 5.08 -10.53 9.53
C VAL A 30 3.58 -10.28 9.31
N ARG A 31 2.80 -11.33 9.03
CA ARG A 31 1.34 -11.20 8.88
C ARG A 31 0.64 -10.79 10.17
N ASP A 32 1.07 -11.30 11.31
CA ASP A 32 0.47 -10.96 12.59
C ASP A 32 0.86 -9.55 13.02
N LEU A 33 2.11 -9.14 12.78
CA LEU A 33 2.54 -7.75 12.91
C LEU A 33 1.70 -6.83 12.02
N ALA A 34 1.48 -7.18 10.75
CA ALA A 34 0.65 -6.39 9.83
C ALA A 34 -0.79 -6.17 10.36
N LYS A 35 -1.42 -7.19 10.96
CA LYS A 35 -2.75 -7.06 11.57
C LYS A 35 -2.76 -6.10 12.75
N GLU A 36 -1.77 -6.22 13.65
CA GLU A 36 -1.65 -5.35 14.82
C GLU A 36 -1.36 -3.90 14.43
N LEU A 37 -0.47 -3.69 13.45
CA LEU A 37 -0.17 -2.37 12.87
C LEU A 37 -1.42 -1.75 12.26
N HIS A 38 -2.15 -2.50 11.42
CA HIS A 38 -3.37 -2.04 10.78
C HIS A 38 -4.40 -1.59 11.84
N LYS A 39 -4.70 -2.45 12.82
CA LYS A 39 -5.63 -2.13 13.92
C LYS A 39 -5.20 -0.88 14.69
N THR A 40 -3.92 -0.78 15.04
CA THR A 40 -3.38 0.35 15.80
C THR A 40 -3.48 1.65 15.00
N CYS A 41 -3.09 1.61 13.73
CA CYS A 41 -3.03 2.78 12.88
C CYS A 41 -4.39 3.24 12.38
N VAL A 42 -5.35 2.33 12.16
CA VAL A 42 -6.75 2.67 11.91
C VAL A 42 -7.31 3.48 13.08
N ASN A 43 -7.11 2.99 14.31
CA ASN A 43 -7.54 3.69 15.52
C ASN A 43 -6.85 5.04 15.69
N LYS A 44 -5.53 5.11 15.48
CA LYS A 44 -4.74 6.35 15.60
C LYS A 44 -5.14 7.42 14.59
N ALA A 45 -5.38 7.02 13.34
CA ALA A 45 -5.81 7.92 12.28
C ALA A 45 -7.31 8.24 12.31
N ASN A 46 -8.10 7.46 13.07
CA ASN A 46 -9.57 7.49 13.04
C ASN A 46 -10.10 7.42 11.60
N ILE A 47 -9.50 6.56 10.78
CA ILE A 47 -9.79 6.40 9.35
C ILE A 47 -10.79 5.26 9.14
N ASP A 48 -11.65 5.41 8.14
CA ASP A 48 -12.60 4.36 7.76
C ASP A 48 -11.91 3.22 7.00
N GLU A 49 -12.30 1.99 7.29
CA GLU A 49 -11.78 0.79 6.63
C GLU A 49 -11.94 0.84 5.12
N GLY A 50 -13.07 1.33 4.62
CA GLY A 50 -13.31 1.49 3.19
C GLY A 50 -12.29 2.42 2.53
N THR A 51 -11.83 3.45 3.23
CA THR A 51 -10.76 4.33 2.73
C THR A 51 -9.43 3.56 2.63
N VAL A 52 -9.09 2.74 3.62
CA VAL A 52 -7.86 1.92 3.58
C VAL A 52 -7.92 0.87 2.46
N GLN A 53 -9.06 0.18 2.31
CA GLN A 53 -9.23 -0.81 1.24
C GLN A 53 -9.23 -0.18 -0.17
N ASN A 54 -9.65 1.08 -0.31
CA ASN A 54 -9.61 1.80 -1.57
C ASN A 54 -8.16 2.08 -2.02
N VAL A 55 -7.23 2.27 -1.11
CA VAL A 55 -5.83 2.51 -1.45
C VAL A 55 -5.17 1.29 -2.10
N LYS A 56 -5.58 0.07 -1.72
CA LYS A 56 -5.19 -1.18 -2.43
C LYS A 56 -5.57 -1.18 -3.91
N LYS A 57 -6.53 -0.34 -4.31
CA LYS A 57 -7.01 -0.17 -5.67
C LYS A 57 -6.49 1.12 -6.33
N GLY A 58 -5.53 1.81 -5.71
CA GLY A 58 -5.00 3.08 -6.19
C GLY A 58 -5.94 4.27 -5.98
N ILE A 59 -6.97 4.12 -5.15
CA ILE A 59 -7.94 5.18 -4.85
C ILE A 59 -7.54 5.85 -3.53
N PHE A 60 -6.93 7.02 -3.62
CA PHE A 60 -6.46 7.80 -2.47
C PHE A 60 -7.51 8.86 -2.11
N GLN A 61 -8.30 8.58 -1.07
CA GLN A 61 -9.32 9.49 -0.54
C GLN A 61 -8.97 9.90 0.88
N ASN A 62 -9.55 11.01 1.35
CA ASN A 62 -9.39 11.50 2.72
C ASN A 62 -7.89 11.59 3.14
N GLU A 63 -7.10 12.27 2.30
CA GLU A 63 -5.64 12.28 2.37
C GLU A 63 -5.11 12.74 3.73
N ASP A 64 -5.85 13.58 4.45
CA ASP A 64 -5.49 14.03 5.79
C ASP A 64 -5.43 12.91 6.82
N LYS A 65 -6.40 11.99 6.80
CA LYS A 65 -6.38 10.80 7.67
C LYS A 65 -5.47 9.72 7.10
N LEU A 66 -5.43 9.59 5.78
CA LEU A 66 -4.64 8.58 5.11
C LEU A 66 -3.13 8.78 5.35
N LYS A 67 -2.63 10.02 5.29
CA LYS A 67 -1.21 10.28 5.59
C LYS A 67 -0.83 9.93 7.03
N VAL A 68 -1.75 10.12 7.99
CA VAL A 68 -1.55 9.69 9.40
C VAL A 68 -1.51 8.17 9.49
N TYR A 69 -2.45 7.48 8.84
CA TYR A 69 -2.49 6.01 8.80
C TYR A 69 -1.19 5.44 8.21
N LEU A 70 -0.81 5.89 7.02
CA LEU A 70 0.39 5.43 6.32
C LEU A 70 1.65 5.68 7.16
N THR A 71 1.81 6.89 7.69
CA THR A 71 2.98 7.25 8.49
C THR A 71 3.05 6.40 9.76
N CYS A 72 1.91 6.12 10.39
CA CYS A 72 1.85 5.19 11.52
C CYS A 72 2.33 3.79 11.11
N VAL A 73 1.80 3.22 10.03
CA VAL A 73 2.21 1.88 9.57
C VAL A 73 3.72 1.78 9.34
N TRP A 74 4.29 2.77 8.65
CA TRP A 74 5.73 2.77 8.35
C TRP A 74 6.59 3.01 9.59
N SER A 75 6.14 3.85 10.52
CA SER A 75 6.91 4.18 11.73
C SER A 75 6.83 3.09 12.79
N GLU A 76 5.64 2.58 13.07
CA GLU A 76 5.42 1.52 14.08
C GLU A 76 6.04 0.18 13.62
N SER A 77 6.20 -0.03 12.31
CA SER A 77 6.96 -1.18 11.76
C SER A 77 8.47 -1.00 11.81
N THR A 78 8.98 0.16 12.25
CA THR A 78 10.39 0.57 12.27
C THR A 78 11.07 0.66 10.90
N VAL A 79 10.31 0.46 9.81
CA VAL A 79 10.82 0.65 8.45
C VAL A 79 11.09 2.13 8.18
N LEU A 80 10.30 3.02 8.75
CA LEU A 80 10.56 4.45 8.74
C LEU A 80 10.95 4.90 10.14
N GLU A 81 12.21 5.25 10.34
CA GLU A 81 12.71 5.71 11.64
C GLU A 81 13.53 6.98 11.45
N ASN A 82 13.27 8.01 12.26
CA ASN A 82 13.97 9.31 12.19
C ASN A 82 13.97 9.92 10.77
N GLY A 83 12.87 9.73 10.02
CA GLY A 83 12.72 10.24 8.64
C GLY A 83 13.52 9.48 7.58
N LYS A 84 14.09 8.31 7.92
CA LYS A 84 14.88 7.47 7.02
C LYS A 84 14.20 6.13 6.77
N PHE A 85 14.22 5.70 5.52
CA PHE A 85 13.71 4.39 5.12
C PHE A 85 14.77 3.31 5.35
N ASN A 86 14.45 2.32 6.17
CA ASN A 86 15.30 1.19 6.50
C ASN A 86 15.03 0.03 5.52
N THR A 87 15.74 0.06 4.39
CA THR A 87 15.64 -0.96 3.35
C THR A 87 15.95 -2.37 3.85
N LYS A 88 16.81 -2.51 4.86
CA LYS A 88 17.14 -3.80 5.46
C LYS A 88 15.91 -4.39 6.16
N ILE A 89 15.28 -3.64 7.06
CA ILE A 89 14.08 -4.09 7.79
C ILE A 89 12.96 -4.40 6.80
N PHE A 90 12.74 -3.54 5.81
CA PHE A 90 11.70 -3.79 4.81
C PHE A 90 11.97 -5.05 3.99
N ASN A 91 13.22 -5.29 3.58
CA ASN A 91 13.61 -6.55 2.92
C ASN A 91 13.43 -7.78 3.82
N ASP A 92 13.64 -7.65 5.12
CA ASP A 92 13.44 -8.73 6.09
C ASP A 92 11.95 -9.11 6.22
N PHE A 93 11.01 -8.22 5.86
CA PHE A 93 9.56 -8.52 5.82
C PHE A 93 9.11 -9.15 4.51
N LEU A 94 9.81 -8.90 3.41
CA LEU A 94 9.42 -9.39 2.09
C LEU A 94 9.86 -10.85 1.87
N PRO A 95 9.02 -11.67 1.22
CA PRO A 95 9.44 -12.95 0.65
C PRO A 95 10.59 -12.74 -0.35
N SER A 96 11.43 -13.75 -0.55
CA SER A 96 12.64 -13.64 -1.38
C SER A 96 12.38 -13.25 -2.84
N GLU A 97 11.21 -13.58 -3.37
CA GLU A 97 10.76 -13.24 -4.72
C GLU A 97 10.42 -11.75 -4.91
N TYR A 98 10.24 -10.97 -3.83
CA TYR A 98 9.87 -9.55 -3.89
C TYR A 98 11.01 -8.61 -3.46
N LYS A 99 12.27 -9.06 -3.38
CA LYS A 99 13.38 -8.22 -2.91
C LYS A 99 13.59 -6.94 -3.74
N ASP A 100 13.27 -6.99 -5.04
CA ASP A 100 13.36 -5.82 -5.91
C ASP A 100 12.33 -4.74 -5.57
N VAL A 101 11.22 -5.10 -4.90
CA VAL A 101 10.21 -4.15 -4.42
C VAL A 101 10.81 -3.17 -3.44
N SER A 102 11.69 -3.61 -2.53
CA SER A 102 12.31 -2.74 -1.52
C SER A 102 13.09 -1.58 -2.15
N LYS A 103 13.81 -1.85 -3.24
CA LYS A 103 14.53 -0.80 -3.97
C LYS A 103 13.57 0.21 -4.59
N LYS A 104 12.51 -0.25 -5.27
CA LYS A 104 11.50 0.63 -5.88
C LYS A 104 10.81 1.51 -4.82
N VAL A 105 10.51 0.95 -3.65
CA VAL A 105 9.93 1.71 -2.54
C VAL A 105 10.90 2.78 -2.03
N ALA A 106 12.17 2.42 -1.84
CA ALA A 106 13.20 3.37 -1.40
C ALA A 106 13.40 4.50 -2.43
N ASP A 107 13.46 4.17 -3.72
CA ASP A 107 13.57 5.15 -4.81
C ASP A 107 12.36 6.11 -4.80
N CYS A 108 11.14 5.59 -4.59
CA CYS A 108 9.94 6.42 -4.39
C CYS A 108 10.04 7.32 -3.15
N PHE A 109 10.60 6.83 -2.04
CA PHE A 109 10.76 7.64 -0.83
C PHE A 109 11.78 8.76 -1.02
N ASP A 110 12.89 8.48 -1.69
CA ASP A 110 13.98 9.44 -1.95
C ASP A 110 13.59 10.51 -2.96
N LYS A 111 12.74 10.18 -3.93
CA LYS A 111 12.13 11.12 -4.88
C LYS A 111 11.44 12.31 -4.18
N PHE A 112 10.91 12.10 -2.97
CA PHE A 112 10.18 13.10 -2.20
C PHE A 112 10.94 13.59 -0.97
N SER A 113 12.28 13.51 -0.99
CA SER A 113 13.13 13.97 0.12
C SER A 113 13.04 15.48 0.42
N GLY A 114 12.54 16.29 -0.51
CA GLY A 114 12.31 17.73 -0.33
C GLY A 114 10.96 18.11 0.29
N GLU A 115 10.10 17.14 0.65
CA GLU A 115 8.81 17.42 1.29
C GLU A 115 8.97 17.97 2.71
N LYS A 116 8.09 18.91 3.09
CA LYS A 116 8.18 19.63 4.37
C LYS A 116 7.80 18.75 5.56
N SER A 117 6.81 17.87 5.38
CA SER A 117 6.31 16.97 6.41
C SER A 117 6.62 15.53 6.02
N ILE A 118 6.83 14.68 7.03
CA ILE A 118 7.04 13.25 6.78
C ILE A 118 5.77 12.59 6.27
N GLU A 119 4.61 13.09 6.70
CA GLU A 119 3.30 12.60 6.31
C GLU A 119 3.02 12.84 4.82
N ASP A 120 3.33 14.03 4.30
CA ASP A 120 3.17 14.33 2.87
C ASP A 120 4.17 13.53 2.04
N ARG A 121 5.40 13.35 2.55
CA ARG A 121 6.41 12.49 1.92
C ARG A 121 5.92 11.05 1.80
N VAL A 122 5.40 10.49 2.89
CA VAL A 122 4.90 9.11 2.94
C VAL A 122 3.69 8.94 2.02
N LEU A 123 2.75 9.89 2.00
CA LEU A 123 1.60 9.84 1.09
C LEU A 123 2.03 9.86 -0.38
N LYS A 124 2.97 10.74 -0.75
CA LYS A 124 3.52 10.81 -2.11
C LYS A 124 4.31 9.56 -2.48
N MET A 125 5.10 9.03 -1.56
CA MET A 125 5.76 7.74 -1.71
C MET A 125 4.73 6.63 -1.98
N GLU A 126 3.64 6.59 -1.22
CA GLU A 126 2.61 5.54 -1.37
C GLU A 126 1.95 5.56 -2.74
N LYS A 127 1.61 6.75 -3.25
CA LYS A 127 1.12 6.93 -4.62
C LYS A 127 2.15 6.46 -5.65
N CYS A 128 3.42 6.85 -5.48
CA CYS A 128 4.51 6.42 -6.35
C CYS A 128 4.70 4.89 -6.35
N ARG A 129 4.57 4.22 -5.21
CA ARG A 129 4.65 2.75 -5.11
C ARG A 129 3.58 2.09 -5.97
N TYR A 130 2.33 2.56 -5.85
CA TYR A 130 1.22 2.04 -6.64
C TYR A 130 1.42 2.28 -8.14
N GLU A 131 1.84 3.48 -8.53
CA GLU A 131 2.08 3.84 -9.94
C GLU A 131 3.25 3.07 -10.56
N THR A 132 4.31 2.79 -9.78
CA THR A 132 5.54 2.15 -10.28
C THR A 132 5.37 0.65 -10.47
N ASP A 133 4.63 -0.01 -9.58
CA ASP A 133 4.49 -1.46 -9.59
C ASP A 133 3.13 -1.89 -9.00
N PRO A 134 2.02 -1.63 -9.72
CA PRO A 134 0.67 -1.92 -9.23
C PRO A 134 0.43 -3.42 -9.03
N GLU A 135 1.10 -4.28 -9.81
CA GLU A 135 1.00 -5.73 -9.69
C GLU A 135 1.63 -6.25 -8.40
N ASN A 136 2.73 -5.62 -7.95
CA ASN A 136 3.40 -5.98 -6.71
C ASN A 136 3.13 -5.01 -5.56
N TYR A 137 2.08 -4.20 -5.67
CA TYR A 137 1.71 -3.25 -4.63
C TYR A 137 1.04 -3.96 -3.45
N ILE A 138 1.61 -3.75 -2.26
CA ILE A 138 1.13 -4.34 -1.01
C ILE A 138 0.88 -3.24 0.01
N MET A 139 -0.28 -3.32 0.63
CA MET A 139 -0.67 -2.52 1.78
C MET A 139 -1.31 -3.44 2.82
N ILE A 140 -1.05 -3.15 4.09
CA ILE A 140 -1.69 -3.82 5.24
C ILE A 140 -3.12 -3.31 5.39
#